data_AF-A0A4U5V517-F1
#
_entry.id   AF-A0A4U5V517-F1
#
_cell.length_a   1.000
_cell.length_b   1.000
_cell.length_c   1.000
_cell.angle_alpha   90.00
_cell.angle_beta   90.00
_cell.angle_gamma   90.00
#
_symmetry.space_group_name_H-M   'P 1'
#
loop_
_entity.id
_entity.type
_entity.pdbx_description
1 polymer ?
#
loop_
_entity_poly.entity_id
_entity_poly.type
_entity_poly.pdbx_seq_one_letter_code
_entity_poly.pdbx_strand_id
1 'polypeptide(L)'
;MEERKRLLFWLLLAAQLCLSSTQVLRIVCDQLALGVVAVFGPSHSSSVSAVQSICNALEVPHIQTRWKHPSVDNKDTFFINLYPEYTAIARAILDVVTFFKWRKLTVVYEDSTGRAHQS
;
A
#
# COMPACT_ATOMS: atom_id res chain seq x y z
N MET A 1 3.34 -38.10 3.79
CA MET A 1 4.56 -37.33 4.15
C MET A 1 4.63 -36.02 3.38
N GLU A 2 4.19 -36.01 2.12
CA GLU A 2 4.18 -34.84 1.23
C GLU A 2 3.23 -33.71 1.63
N GLU A 3 2.01 -34.03 2.09
CA GLU A 3 1.04 -33.01 2.56
C GLU A 3 1.54 -32.23 3.78
N ARG A 4 2.23 -32.88 4.73
CA ARG A 4 2.86 -32.20 5.87
C ARG A 4 4.01 -31.30 5.44
N LYS A 5 4.79 -31.71 4.43
CA LYS A 5 5.85 -30.87 3.85
C LYS A 5 5.27 -29.65 3.12
N ARG A 6 4.16 -29.83 2.41
CA ARG A 6 3.42 -28.76 1.73
C ARG A 6 2.82 -27.77 2.73
N LEU A 7 2.19 -28.26 3.81
CA LEU A 7 1.70 -27.40 4.91
C LEU A 7 2.83 -26.66 5.63
N LEU A 8 3.95 -27.34 5.93
CA LEU A 8 5.14 -26.68 6.49
C LEU A 8 5.72 -25.63 5.55
N PHE A 9 5.74 -25.89 4.24
CA PHE A 9 6.18 -24.92 3.24
C PHE A 9 5.27 -23.69 3.20
N TRP A 10 3.94 -23.87 3.21
CA TRP A 10 2.98 -22.76 3.28
C TRP A 10 3.06 -21.99 4.60
N LEU A 11 3.27 -22.68 5.73
CA LEU A 11 3.48 -22.04 7.03
C LEU A 11 4.77 -21.23 7.07
N LEU A 12 5.87 -21.75 6.51
CA LEU A 12 7.14 -21.04 6.41
C LEU A 12 7.04 -19.83 5.45
N LEU A 13 6.35 -19.97 4.33
CA LEU A 13 6.11 -18.88 3.39
C LEU A 13 5.24 -17.77 4.01
N ALA A 14 4.18 -18.14 4.73
CA ALA A 14 3.33 -17.21 5.47
C ALA A 14 4.10 -16.52 6.60
N ALA A 15 4.95 -17.24 7.33
CA ALA A 15 5.82 -16.66 8.35
C ALA A 15 6.80 -15.65 7.74
N GLN A 16 7.45 -15.98 6.62
CA GLN A 16 8.38 -15.09 5.93
C GLN A 16 7.71 -13.79 5.44
N LEU A 17 6.46 -13.88 4.94
CA LEU A 17 5.66 -12.70 4.55
C LEU A 17 5.22 -11.87 5.77
N CYS A 18 5.08 -12.48 6.95
CA CYS A 18 4.74 -11.80 8.20
C CYS A 18 5.96 -11.12 8.87
N LEU A 19 7.17 -11.64 8.63
CA LEU A 19 8.42 -11.12 9.22
C LEU A 19 8.68 -9.65 8.84
N SER A 20 8.37 -9.23 7.62
CA SER A 20 8.65 -7.84 7.21
C SER A 20 7.76 -6.82 7.92
N SER A 21 6.46 -7.11 8.06
CA SER A 21 5.51 -6.20 8.73
C SER A 21 5.76 -6.10 10.23
N THR A 22 6.17 -7.19 10.88
CA THR A 22 6.52 -7.16 12.31
C THR A 22 7.79 -6.37 12.60
N GLN A 23 8.81 -6.44 11.72
CA GLN A 23 10.01 -5.61 11.85
C GLN A 23 9.68 -4.11 11.70
N VAL A 24 8.88 -3.75 10.70
CA VAL A 24 8.42 -2.35 10.52
C VAL A 24 7.68 -1.86 11.76
N LEU A 25 6.82 -2.71 12.34
CA LEU A 25 6.07 -2.36 13.55
C LEU A 25 6.98 -2.02 14.73
N ARG A 26 8.04 -2.82 14.94
CA ARG A 26 9.02 -2.57 16.02
C ARG A 26 9.70 -1.22 15.85
N ILE A 27 10.17 -0.92 14.65
CA ILE A 27 10.82 0.36 14.35
C ILE A 27 9.86 1.53 14.62
N VAL A 28 8.60 1.40 14.20
CA VAL A 28 7.59 2.45 14.43
C VAL A 28 7.32 2.63 15.93
N CYS A 29 7.15 1.55 16.70
CA CYS A 29 6.98 1.64 18.16
C CYS A 29 8.18 2.33 18.84
N ASP A 30 9.41 2.01 18.42
CA ASP A 30 10.61 2.64 18.98
C ASP A 30 10.65 4.14 18.67
N GLN A 31 10.28 4.55 17.46
CA GLN A 31 10.17 5.97 17.10
C GLN A 31 9.09 6.70 17.90
N LEU A 32 7.94 6.06 18.10
CA LEU A 32 6.85 6.61 18.90
C LEU A 32 7.25 6.78 20.37
N ALA A 33 8.02 5.84 20.92
CA ALA A 33 8.58 5.95 22.27
C ALA A 33 9.55 7.13 22.42
N LEU A 34 10.21 7.57 21.33
CA LEU A 34 11.04 8.78 21.30
C LEU A 34 10.23 10.08 21.20
N GLY A 35 8.90 10.01 21.01
CA GLY A 35 8.01 11.16 20.98
C GLY A 35 7.92 11.87 19.63
N VAL A 36 7.96 11.14 18.51
CA VAL A 36 7.74 11.71 17.17
C VAL A 36 6.33 12.29 17.02
N VAL A 37 6.21 13.38 16.25
CA VAL A 37 4.92 14.07 16.00
C VAL A 37 4.17 13.56 14.77
N ALA A 38 4.83 12.75 13.93
CA ALA A 38 4.25 12.12 12.75
C ALA A 38 5.13 10.95 12.30
N VAL A 39 4.55 10.00 11.57
CA VAL A 39 5.25 8.84 11.01
C VAL A 39 5.14 8.86 9.49
N PHE A 40 6.27 8.81 8.80
CA PHE A 40 6.28 8.55 7.36
C PHE A 40 6.14 7.05 7.11
N GLY A 41 5.14 6.70 6.31
CA GLY A 41 4.75 5.32 6.06
C GLY A 41 5.80 4.51 5.29
N PRO A 42 5.78 3.18 5.45
CA PRO A 42 6.69 2.29 4.74
C PRO A 42 6.43 2.35 3.23
N SER A 43 7.47 2.09 2.43
CA SER A 43 7.34 2.10 0.97
C SER A 43 6.56 0.89 0.42
N HIS A 44 6.46 -0.21 1.17
CA HIS A 44 5.76 -1.42 0.77
C HIS A 44 4.34 -1.45 1.33
N SER A 45 3.35 -1.66 0.46
CA SER A 45 1.92 -1.65 0.81
C SER A 45 1.52 -2.71 1.85
N SER A 46 2.26 -3.82 1.96
CA SER A 46 2.00 -4.92 2.89
C SER A 46 2.09 -4.53 4.37
N SER A 47 2.86 -3.49 4.71
CA SER A 47 3.05 -3.04 6.09
C SER A 47 2.31 -1.74 6.41
N VAL A 48 1.77 -1.03 5.41
CA VAL A 48 1.07 0.25 5.57
C VAL A 48 -0.13 0.10 6.51
N SER A 49 -0.93 -0.96 6.38
CA SER A 49 -2.10 -1.19 7.25
C SER A 49 -1.71 -1.43 8.71
N ALA A 50 -0.58 -2.09 8.96
CA ALA A 50 -0.09 -2.32 10.33
C ALA A 50 0.37 -1.00 10.99
N VAL A 51 1.12 -0.18 10.26
CA VAL A 51 1.54 1.15 10.73
C VAL A 51 0.33 2.07 10.94
N GLN A 52 -0.63 2.04 10.02
CA GLN A 52 -1.86 2.83 10.12
C GLN A 52 -2.67 2.48 11.37
N SER A 53 -2.77 1.19 11.71
CA SER A 53 -3.50 0.76 12.90
C SER A 53 -2.91 1.33 14.19
N ILE A 54 -1.57 1.38 14.30
CA ILE A 54 -0.90 2.01 15.45
C ILE A 54 -1.11 3.52 15.47
N CYS A 55 -0.93 4.17 14.31
CA CYS A 55 -1.09 5.61 14.19
C CYS A 55 -2.52 6.07 14.55
N ASN A 56 -3.54 5.32 14.13
CA ASN A 56 -4.93 5.54 14.56
C ASN A 56 -5.07 5.43 16.09
N ALA A 57 -4.51 4.37 16.68
CA ALA A 57 -4.67 4.07 18.11
C ALA A 57 -3.97 5.09 19.02
N LEU A 58 -2.88 5.68 18.55
CA LEU A 58 -2.08 6.66 19.30
C LEU A 58 -2.34 8.10 18.85
N GLU A 59 -3.27 8.32 17.92
CA GLU A 59 -3.61 9.63 17.37
C GLU A 59 -2.40 10.37 16.77
N VAL A 60 -1.45 9.61 16.22
CA VAL A 60 -0.24 10.14 15.56
C VAL A 60 -0.47 10.19 14.05
N PRO A 61 -0.25 11.34 13.39
CA PRO A 61 -0.37 11.46 11.93
C PRO A 61 0.53 10.49 11.16
N HIS A 62 -0.06 9.71 10.26
CA HIS A 62 0.62 8.82 9.32
C HIS A 62 0.64 9.43 7.91
N ILE A 63 1.83 9.72 7.38
CA ILE A 63 2.02 10.31 6.06
C ILE A 63 2.39 9.20 5.07
N GLN A 64 1.50 8.93 4.11
CA GLN A 64 1.69 7.96 3.05
C GLN A 64 2.08 8.66 1.74
N THR A 65 2.95 8.04 0.95
CA THR A 65 3.45 8.58 -0.33
C THR A 65 3.26 7.62 -1.49
N ARG A 66 2.59 6.49 -1.25
CA ARG A 66 2.39 5.41 -2.21
C ARG A 66 0.92 5.10 -2.35
N TRP A 67 0.56 4.57 -3.50
CA TRP A 67 -0.80 4.12 -3.74
C TRP A 67 -1.18 2.98 -2.79
N LYS A 68 -2.41 3.06 -2.27
CA LYS A 68 -3.06 2.00 -1.51
C LYS A 68 -4.44 1.81 -2.12
N HIS A 69 -4.86 0.56 -2.30
CA HIS A 69 -6.21 0.27 -2.76
C HIS A 69 -7.22 0.89 -1.77
N PRO A 70 -8.17 1.72 -2.23
CA PRO A 70 -9.25 2.20 -1.38
C PRO A 70 -10.03 0.99 -0.87
N SER A 71 -10.02 0.75 0.44
CA SER A 71 -10.88 -0.24 1.06
C SER A 71 -12.21 0.41 1.39
N VAL A 72 -13.29 -0.15 0.85
CA VAL A 72 -14.66 0.41 0.96
C VAL A 72 -15.13 0.48 2.42
N ASP A 73 -14.57 -0.36 3.29
CA ASP A 73 -14.94 -0.46 4.71
C ASP A 73 -13.98 0.23 5.69
N ASN A 74 -13.03 1.04 5.18
CA ASN A 74 -11.92 1.50 6.01
C ASN A 74 -12.25 2.79 6.76
N LYS A 75 -12.38 2.69 8.08
CA LYS A 75 -12.58 3.82 9.00
C LYS A 75 -11.25 4.43 9.48
N ASP A 76 -10.20 4.33 8.66
CA ASP A 76 -8.89 4.88 9.02
C ASP A 76 -8.98 6.39 9.24
N THR A 77 -8.37 6.87 10.32
CA THR A 77 -8.25 8.30 10.67
C THR A 77 -6.76 8.65 10.80
N PHE A 78 -6.40 9.87 11.20
CA PHE A 78 -4.98 10.24 11.45
C PHE A 78 -4.00 9.88 10.32
N PHE A 79 -4.41 10.02 9.06
CA PHE A 79 -3.51 9.83 7.92
C PHE A 79 -3.76 10.81 6.79
N ILE A 80 -2.72 10.99 5.98
CA ILE A 80 -2.82 11.66 4.69
C ILE A 80 -2.02 10.85 3.67
N ASN A 81 -2.57 10.68 2.47
CA ASN A 81 -1.84 10.09 1.35
C ASN A 81 -1.53 11.19 0.32
N LEU A 82 -0.24 11.42 0.09
CA LEU A 82 0.27 12.40 -0.88
C LEU A 82 0.38 11.81 -2.29
N TYR A 83 0.09 10.52 -2.46
CA TYR A 83 0.05 9.91 -3.78
C TYR A 83 -1.10 10.51 -4.61
N PRO A 84 -0.86 10.90 -5.89
CA PRO A 84 -1.90 11.46 -6.72
C PRO A 84 -3.10 10.53 -6.87
N GLU A 85 -4.29 11.11 -6.85
CA GLU A 85 -5.53 10.35 -7.02
C GLU A 85 -5.55 9.72 -8.42
N TYR A 86 -5.97 8.45 -8.50
CA TYR A 86 -5.80 7.66 -9.71
C TYR A 86 -6.71 8.14 -10.86
N THR A 87 -7.92 8.64 -10.56
CA THR A 87 -8.77 9.24 -11.60
C THR A 87 -8.14 10.49 -12.20
N ALA A 88 -7.36 11.27 -11.43
CA ALA A 88 -6.60 12.39 -11.97
C ALA A 88 -5.51 11.92 -12.96
N ILE A 89 -4.78 10.85 -12.62
CA ILE A 89 -3.79 10.25 -13.53
C ILE A 89 -4.47 9.70 -14.79
N ALA A 90 -5.56 8.95 -14.62
CA ALA A 90 -6.30 8.36 -15.75
C ALA A 90 -6.87 9.43 -16.70
N ARG A 91 -7.37 10.55 -16.15
CA ARG A 91 -7.80 11.71 -16.95
C ARG A 91 -6.64 12.36 -17.69
N ALA A 92 -5.50 12.56 -17.03
CA ALA A 92 -4.32 13.12 -17.70
C ALA A 92 -3.85 12.24 -18.88
N ILE A 93 -3.89 10.90 -18.71
CA ILE A 93 -3.59 9.97 -19.82
C ILE A 93 -4.63 10.11 -20.93
N LEU A 94 -5.93 10.17 -20.59
CA LEU A 94 -7.00 10.35 -21.57
C LEU A 94 -6.84 11.67 -22.35
N ASP A 95 -6.46 12.75 -21.67
CA ASP A 95 -6.23 14.06 -22.29
C ASP A 95 -5.09 13.99 -23.32
N VAL A 96 -3.99 13.29 -23.01
CA VAL A 96 -2.88 13.06 -23.95
C VAL A 96 -3.34 12.27 -25.17
N VAL A 97 -4.05 11.15 -24.96
CA VAL A 97 -4.57 10.31 -26.05
C VAL A 97 -5.51 11.10 -26.97
N THR A 98 -6.34 11.95 -26.37
CA THR A 98 -7.31 12.80 -27.08
C THR A 98 -6.62 13.92 -27.85
N PHE A 99 -5.65 14.59 -27.24
CA PHE A 99 -4.86 15.65 -27.85
C PHE A 99 -4.15 15.16 -29.12
N PHE A 100 -3.53 13.98 -29.07
CA PHE A 100 -2.86 13.37 -30.23
C PHE A 100 -3.80 12.61 -31.18
N LYS A 101 -5.11 12.56 -30.90
CA LYS A 101 -6.14 11.91 -31.72
C LYS A 101 -5.82 10.44 -32.05
N TRP A 102 -5.25 9.70 -31.10
CA TRP A 102 -4.91 8.29 -31.33
C TRP A 102 -6.18 7.46 -31.54
N ARG A 103 -6.19 6.61 -32.57
CA ARG A 103 -7.31 5.69 -32.87
C ARG A 103 -7.07 4.24 -32.47
N LYS A 104 -5.81 3.88 -32.19
CA LYS A 104 -5.40 2.56 -31.70
C LYS A 104 -4.36 2.78 -30.61
N LEU A 105 -4.52 2.10 -29.49
CA LEU A 105 -3.65 2.15 -28.32
C LEU A 105 -3.47 0.72 -27.81
N THR A 106 -2.26 0.41 -27.33
CA THR A 106 -2.00 -0.78 -26.53
C THR A 106 -1.48 -0.33 -25.18
N VAL A 107 -2.18 -0.70 -24.10
CA VAL A 107 -1.76 -0.42 -22.73
C VAL A 107 -0.85 -1.55 -22.27
N VAL A 108 0.38 -1.20 -21.88
CA VAL A 108 1.34 -2.14 -21.29
C VAL A 108 1.59 -1.69 -19.85
N TYR A 109 1.47 -2.61 -18.91
CA TYR A 109 1.70 -2.38 -17.48
C TYR A 109 2.70 -3.39 -16.95
N GLU A 110 3.43 -3.01 -15.91
CA GLU A 110 4.46 -3.83 -15.27
C GLU A 110 3.85 -4.89 -14.34
N ASP A 111 2.81 -4.54 -13.59
CA ASP A 111 2.21 -5.41 -12.58
C ASP A 111 0.67 -5.36 -12.55
N SER A 112 0.07 -6.18 -11.69
CA SER A 112 -1.38 -6.22 -11.52
C SER A 112 -1.97 -4.96 -10.87
N THR A 113 -1.15 -4.11 -10.23
CA THR A 113 -1.65 -2.83 -9.69
C THR A 113 -2.10 -1.93 -10.83
N GLY A 114 -1.35 -1.91 -11.94
CA GLY A 114 -1.77 -1.21 -13.16
C GLY A 114 -3.11 -1.68 -13.76
N ARG A 115 -3.55 -2.92 -13.47
CA ARG A 115 -4.84 -3.48 -13.93
C ARG A 115 -6.02 -3.18 -13.00
N ALA A 116 -5.79 -3.05 -11.69
CA ALA A 116 -6.86 -2.88 -10.69
C ALA A 116 -7.65 -1.57 -10.85
N HIS A 117 -7.27 -0.74 -11.82
CA HIS A 117 -7.82 0.57 -12.11
C HIS A 117 -8.72 0.61 -13.35
N GLN A 118 -9.11 -0.55 -13.88
CA GLN A 118 -9.86 -0.67 -15.13
C GLN A 118 -11.30 -1.18 -14.95
N SER A 119 -11.76 -1.34 -13.70
CA SER A 119 -13.12 -1.75 -13.35
C SER A 119 -13.92 -0.60 -12.72
#